data_AF-A0A392NZX3-F1
#
_entry.id   AF-A0A392NZX3-F1
#
_cell.length_a   1.000
_cell.length_b   1.000
_cell.length_c   1.000
_cell.angle_alpha   90.00
_cell.angle_beta   90.00
_cell.angle_gamma   90.00
#
_symmetry.space_group_name_H-M   'P 1'
#
loop_
_entity.id
_entity.type
_entity.pdbx_description
1 polymer ?
#
loop_
_entity_poly.entity_id
_entity_poly.type
_entity_poly.pdbx_seq_one_letter_code
_entity_poly.pdbx_strand_id
1 'polypeptide(L)'
;VAERALYLWNNEHIISLVAQNRNVILPIVFDALENNMKSHWNRAVHGLTANVRKMFLEMDAELFEECQQKYLEKEARATELEEKRELTWKQLEAVAAQAVVTDEMVLVN
;
A
#
# COMPACT_ATOMS: atom_id res chain seq x y z
N VAL A 1 13.64 -13.77 -3.51
CA VAL A 1 14.07 -12.73 -2.54
C VAL A 1 13.10 -12.63 -1.37
N ALA A 2 11.81 -12.33 -1.60
CA ALA A 2 10.80 -12.20 -0.54
C ALA A 2 10.76 -13.39 0.45
N GLU A 3 10.77 -14.62 -0.05
CA GLU A 3 10.80 -15.83 0.79
C GLU A 3 11.97 -15.86 1.77
N ARG A 4 13.20 -15.60 1.29
CA ARG A 4 14.41 -15.56 2.13
C ARG A 4 14.39 -14.42 3.14
N ALA A 5 13.79 -13.28 2.79
CA ALA A 5 13.59 -12.18 3.73
C ALA A 5 12.58 -12.55 4.81
N LEU A 6 11.47 -13.20 4.45
CA LEU A 6 10.45 -13.65 5.39
C LEU A 6 10.97 -14.76 6.33
N TYR A 7 11.95 -15.56 5.88
CA TYR A 7 12.59 -16.55 6.76
C TYR A 7 13.41 -15.95 7.91
N LEU A 8 13.74 -14.65 7.89
CA LEU A 8 14.36 -14.00 9.05
C LEU A 8 13.46 -14.05 10.29
N TRP A 9 12.14 -14.11 10.10
CA TRP A 9 11.15 -14.24 11.17
C TRP A 9 11.10 -15.62 11.80
N ASN A 10 11.88 -16.60 11.32
CA ASN A 10 12.04 -17.89 12.01
C ASN A 10 13.23 -17.90 12.99
N ASN A 11 14.03 -16.82 13.03
CA ASN A 11 15.15 -16.72 13.95
C ASN A 11 14.71 -16.08 15.27
N GLU A 12 14.68 -16.87 16.35
CA GLU A 12 14.24 -16.41 17.67
C GLU A 12 15.00 -15.19 18.19
N HIS A 13 16.29 -15.06 17.87
CA HIS A 13 17.07 -13.89 18.28
C HIS A 13 16.59 -12.62 17.56
N ILE A 14 16.30 -12.71 16.26
CA ILE A 14 15.73 -11.60 15.49
C ILE A 14 14.35 -11.25 16.04
N ILE A 15 13.49 -12.25 16.29
CA ILE A 15 12.15 -12.02 16.85
C ILE A 15 12.25 -11.31 18.21
N SER A 16 13.17 -11.73 19.08
CA SER A 16 13.37 -11.11 20.39
C SER A 16 13.77 -9.63 20.28
N LEU A 17 14.71 -9.31 19.38
CA LEU A 17 15.10 -7.92 19.12
C LEU A 17 13.96 -7.10 18.53
N VAL A 18 13.16 -7.69 17.63
CA VAL A 18 11.98 -7.02 17.07
C VAL A 18 10.94 -6.75 18.15
N ALA A 19 10.67 -7.71 19.04
CA ALA A 19 9.70 -7.56 20.12
C ALA A 19 10.05 -6.43 21.09
N GLN A 20 11.34 -6.25 21.38
CA GLN A 20 11.84 -5.15 22.21
C GLN A 20 11.68 -3.78 21.54
N ASN A 21 11.67 -3.74 20.21
CA ASN A 21 11.63 -2.51 19.40
C ASN A 21 10.36 -2.38 18.55
N ARG A 22 9.29 -3.13 18.90
CA ARG A 22 8.10 -3.30 18.08
C ARG A 22 7.39 -2.00 17.75
N ASN A 23 7.39 -1.04 18.67
CA ASN A 23 6.81 0.31 18.50
C ASN A 23 7.39 1.08 17.31
N VAL A 24 8.61 0.74 16.88
CA VAL A 24 9.27 1.35 15.71
C VAL A 24 9.20 0.41 14.50
N ILE A 25 9.46 -0.88 14.71
CA ILE A 25 9.60 -1.84 13.61
C ILE A 25 8.26 -2.19 12.98
N LEU A 26 7.22 -2.45 13.78
CA LEU A 26 5.92 -2.88 13.26
C LEU A 26 5.34 -1.83 12.31
N PRO A 27 5.24 -0.53 12.65
CA PRO A 27 4.75 0.48 11.71
C PRO A 27 5.52 0.56 10.38
N ILE A 28 6.82 0.26 10.37
CA ILE A 28 7.65 0.32 9.16
C ILE A 28 7.34 -0.85 8.22
N VAL A 29 7.15 -2.06 8.76
CA VAL A 29 6.94 -3.26 7.94
C VAL A 29 5.47 -3.53 7.62
N PHE A 30 4.54 -2.92 8.37
CA PHE A 30 3.11 -3.20 8.30
C PHE A 30 2.54 -3.06 6.88
N ASP A 31 2.75 -1.92 6.23
CA ASP A 31 2.26 -1.64 4.87
C ASP A 31 2.72 -2.72 3.87
N ALA A 32 3.97 -3.18 3.98
CA ALA A 32 4.51 -4.21 3.09
C ALA A 32 3.84 -5.58 3.33
N LEU A 33 3.55 -5.92 4.58
CA LEU A 33 2.82 -7.14 4.93
C LEU A 33 1.38 -7.09 4.41
N GLU A 34 0.65 -6.00 4.64
CA GLU A 34 -0.74 -5.85 4.17
C GLU A 34 -0.84 -5.86 2.64
N ASN A 35 0.06 -5.18 1.93
CA ASN A 35 0.10 -5.19 0.47
C ASN A 35 0.35 -6.59 -0.09
N ASN A 36 1.24 -7.37 0.53
CA ASN A 36 1.44 -8.76 0.16
C ASN A 36 0.18 -9.61 0.44
N MET A 37 -0.58 -9.30 1.49
CA MET A 37 -1.79 -10.06 1.82
C MET A 37 -2.93 -9.85 0.84
N LYS A 38 -3.03 -8.66 0.25
CA LYS A 38 -4.04 -8.34 -0.76
C LYS A 38 -3.93 -9.17 -2.02
N SER A 39 -2.73 -9.28 -2.59
CA SER A 39 -2.58 -9.91 -3.91
C SER A 39 -1.15 -10.30 -4.27
N HIS A 40 -0.44 -11.00 -3.37
CA HIS A 40 0.83 -11.60 -3.77
C HIS A 40 0.60 -12.83 -4.68
N TRP A 41 1.21 -12.83 -5.87
CA TRP A 41 1.03 -13.88 -6.89
C TRP A 41 1.54 -15.27 -6.46
N ASN A 42 2.58 -15.31 -5.61
CA ASN A 42 3.16 -16.55 -5.10
C ASN A 42 2.51 -16.96 -3.77
N ARG A 43 1.87 -18.15 -3.75
CA ARG A 43 1.16 -18.71 -2.59
C ARG A 43 2.07 -18.98 -1.38
N ALA A 44 3.32 -19.39 -1.58
CA ALA A 44 4.23 -19.66 -0.48
C ALA A 44 4.62 -18.37 0.25
N VAL A 45 4.92 -17.32 -0.51
CA VAL A 45 5.21 -15.98 0.05
C VAL A 45 3.98 -15.40 0.76
N HIS A 46 2.78 -15.61 0.21
CA HIS A 46 1.52 -15.22 0.85
C HIS A 46 1.35 -15.92 2.22
N GLY A 47 1.55 -17.25 2.27
CA GLY A 47 1.49 -18.01 3.53
C GLY A 47 2.55 -17.58 4.55
N LEU A 48 3.79 -17.33 4.13
CA LEU A 48 4.84 -16.81 5.01
C LEU A 48 4.49 -15.42 5.54
N THR A 49 3.94 -14.55 4.68
CA THR A 49 3.47 -13.21 5.09
C THR A 49 2.36 -13.32 6.14
N ALA A 50 1.40 -14.23 5.96
CA ALA A 50 0.31 -14.46 6.91
C ALA A 50 0.85 -14.89 8.29
N ASN A 51 1.86 -15.76 8.32
CA ASN A 51 2.50 -16.18 9.57
C ASN A 51 3.17 -15.00 10.30
N VAL A 52 3.93 -14.18 9.58
CA VAL A 52 4.61 -12.99 10.15
C VAL A 52 3.58 -11.97 10.66
N ARG A 53 2.52 -11.73 9.88
CA ARG A 53 1.42 -10.86 10.29
C ARG A 53 0.75 -11.35 11.58
N LYS A 54 0.47 -12.65 11.65
CA LYS A 54 -0.12 -13.27 12.85
C LYS A 54 0.81 -13.13 14.07
N MET A 55 2.11 -13.34 13.89
CA MET A 55 3.10 -13.14 14.96
C MET A 55 3.06 -11.71 15.52
N PHE A 56 2.96 -10.69 14.66
CA PHE A 56 2.87 -9.30 15.13
C PHE A 56 1.56 -9.00 15.86
N LEU A 57 0.44 -9.56 15.39
CA LEU A 57 -0.84 -9.45 16.08
C LEU A 57 -0.81 -10.09 17.47
N GLU A 58 -0.20 -11.28 17.59
CA GLU A 58 -0.04 -11.97 18.88
C GLU A 58 0.95 -11.27 19.82
N MET A 59 1.93 -10.56 19.26
CA MET A 59 2.95 -9.83 20.01
C MET A 59 2.41 -8.56 20.66
N ASP A 60 1.60 -7.79 19.94
CA ASP A 60 1.01 -6.55 20.43
C ASP A 60 -0.23 -6.18 19.60
N ALA A 61 -1.40 -6.60 20.08
CA ALA A 61 -2.66 -6.43 19.34
C ALA A 61 -3.08 -4.95 19.23
N GLU A 62 -2.81 -4.14 20.26
CA GLU A 62 -3.15 -2.72 20.29
C GLU A 62 -2.33 -1.95 19.26
N LEU A 63 -1.00 -2.15 19.25
CA LEU A 63 -0.13 -1.53 18.26
C LEU A 63 -0.46 -2.01 16.84
N PHE A 64 -0.82 -3.28 16.67
CA PHE A 64 -1.24 -3.82 15.38
C PHE A 64 -2.51 -3.13 14.87
N GLU A 65 -3.51 -2.95 15.73
CA GLU A 65 -4.75 -2.26 15.40
C GLU A 65 -4.51 -0.80 15.03
N GLU A 66 -3.64 -0.09 15.77
CA GLU A 66 -3.25 1.28 15.45
C GLU A 66 -2.62 1.36 14.05
N CYS A 67 -1.72 0.44 13.71
CA CYS A 67 -1.12 0.37 12.38
C CYS A 67 -2.17 0.07 11.31
N GLN A 68 -3.12 -0.82 11.60
CA GLN A 68 -4.21 -1.15 10.68
C GLN A 68 -5.09 0.06 10.37
N GLN A 69 -5.46 0.84 11.39
CA GLN A 69 -6.25 2.06 11.21
C GLN A 69 -5.51 3.08 10.33
N LYS A 70 -4.22 3.35 10.64
CA LYS A 70 -3.38 4.25 9.84
C LYS A 70 -3.23 3.80 8.39
N TYR A 71 -3.12 2.50 8.15
CA TYR A 71 -3.04 1.92 6.81
C TYR A 71 -4.34 2.18 6.04
N LEU A 72 -5.50 1.89 6.63
CA LEU A 72 -6.80 2.13 5.99
C LEU A 72 -7.04 3.61 5.68
N GLU A 73 -6.67 4.52 6.58
CA GLU A 73 -6.73 5.96 6.31
C GLU A 73 -5.83 6.37 5.13
N LYS A 74 -4.62 5.83 5.07
CA LYS A 74 -3.68 6.09 3.97
C LYS A 74 -4.25 5.61 2.64
N GLU A 75 -4.90 4.45 2.62
CA GLU A 75 -5.57 3.96 1.42
C GLU A 75 -6.74 4.83 0.98
N ALA A 76 -7.61 5.21 1.92
CA ALA A 76 -8.74 6.10 1.61
C ALA A 76 -8.24 7.41 0.99
N ARG A 77 -7.21 8.04 1.59
CA ARG A 77 -6.59 9.26 1.06
C ARG A 77 -5.96 9.05 -0.33
N ALA A 78 -5.34 7.88 -0.57
CA ALA A 78 -4.75 7.57 -1.86
C ALA A 78 -5.83 7.43 -2.95
N THR A 79 -6.94 6.77 -2.64
CA THR A 79 -8.10 6.65 -3.54
C THR A 79 -8.70 8.02 -3.85
N GLU A 80 -8.96 8.86 -2.85
CA GLU A 80 -9.47 10.22 -3.06
C GLU A 80 -8.54 11.07 -3.94
N LEU A 81 -7.22 10.93 -3.77
CA LEU A 81 -6.25 11.64 -4.57
C LEU A 81 -6.27 11.15 -6.03
N GLU A 82 -6.44 9.85 -6.25
CA GLU A 82 -6.56 9.27 -7.58
C GLU A 82 -7.82 9.76 -8.29
N GLU A 83 -8.97 9.77 -7.62
CA GLU A 83 -10.22 10.29 -8.19
C GLU A 83 -10.10 11.77 -8.59
N LYS A 84 -9.45 12.58 -7.76
CA LYS A 84 -9.15 13.99 -8.09
C LYS A 84 -8.23 14.11 -9.30
N ARG A 85 -7.23 13.23 -9.40
CA ARG A 85 -6.31 13.17 -10.54
C ARG A 85 -7.06 12.84 -11.83
N GLU A 86 -7.93 11.82 -11.80
CA GLU A 86 -8.75 11.44 -12.94
C GLU A 86 -9.70 12.56 -13.40
N LEU A 87 -10.36 13.24 -12.45
CA LEU A 87 -11.23 14.36 -12.77
C LEU A 87 -10.47 15.51 -13.43
N THR A 88 -9.28 15.83 -12.91
CA THR A 88 -8.41 16.86 -13.48
C THR A 88 -7.99 16.49 -14.90
N TRP A 89 -7.60 15.23 -15.14
CA TRP A 89 -7.27 14.74 -16.48
C TRP A 89 -8.44 14.85 -17.46
N LYS A 90 -9.66 14.45 -17.06
CA LYS A 90 -10.87 14.58 -17.89
C LYS A 90 -11.17 16.03 -18.27
N GLN A 91 -10.96 16.97 -17.34
CA GLN A 91 -11.14 18.40 -17.62
C GLN A 91 -10.11 18.91 -18.63
N LEU A 92 -8.84 18.51 -18.49
CA LEU A 92 -7.78 18.87 -19.43
C LEU A 92 -8.03 18.31 -20.84
N GLU A 93 -8.47 17.05 -20.94
CA GLU A 93 -8.84 16.42 -22.21
C GLU A 93 -10.02 17.15 -22.88
N ALA A 94 -11.03 17.55 -22.11
CA ALA A 94 -12.16 18.31 -22.64
C ALA A 94 -11.76 19.69 -23.18
N VAL A 95 -10.88 20.41 -22.47
CA VAL A 95 -10.35 21.70 -22.94
C VAL A 95 -9.49 21.53 -24.19
N ALA A 96 -8.64 20.50 -24.23
CA ALA A 96 -7.83 20.20 -25.41
C ALA A 96 -8.69 19.85 -26.63
N ALA A 97 -9.74 19.04 -26.46
CA ALA A 97 -10.67 18.69 -27.53
C ALA A 97 -11.41 19.93 -28.06
N GLN A 98 -11.83 20.85 -27.19
CA GLN A 98 -12.46 22.11 -27.62
C GLN A 98 -11.49 23.01 -28.39
N ALA A 99 -10.23 23.08 -27.98
CA ALA A 99 -9.20 23.86 -28.67
C ALA A 99 -8.96 23.38 -30.12
N VAL A 100 -8.94 22.05 -30.33
CA VAL A 100 -8.82 21.46 -31.67
C VAL A 100 -10.02 21.82 -32.56
N VAL A 101 -11.24 21.75 -32.02
CA VAL A 101 -12.46 22.12 -32.77
C VAL A 101 -12.45 23.61 -33.14
N THR A 102 -12.00 24.48 -32.24
CA THR A 102 -11.91 25.92 -32.56
C THR A 102 -10.86 26.22 -33.62
N ASP A 103 -9.73 25.51 -33.62
CA ASP A 103 -8.67 25.71 -34.62
C ASP A 103 -9.13 25.21 -36.01
N GLU A 104 -9.84 24.08 -36.08
CA GLU A 104 -10.46 23.62 -37.32
C GLU A 104 -11.55 24.57 -37.84
N MET A 105 -12.38 25.15 -36.97
CA MET A 105 -13.41 26.12 -37.40
C MET A 105 -12.82 27.47 -37.89
N VAL A 106 -11.64 27.85 -37.43
CA VAL A 106 -10.95 29.08 -37.88
C VAL A 106 -10.27 28.88 -39.25
N LEU A 107 -9.85 27.66 -39.57
CA LEU A 107 -9.21 27.35 -40.86
C LEU A 107 -10.18 27.15 -42.03
N VAL A 108 -11.48 27.05 -41.77
CA VAL A 108 -12.53 26.78 -42.78
C VAL A 108 -13.30 28.05 -43.21
N ASN A 109 -12.96 29.22 -42.67
CA ASN A 109 -13.57 30.53 -43.02
C ASN A 109 -12.65 31.43 -43.84
#